data_AF-A0A5D0ULM6-F1
#
_entry.id   AF-A0A5D0ULM6-F1
#
_cell.length_a   1.000
_cell.length_b   1.000
_cell.length_c   1.000
_cell.angle_alpha   90.00
_cell.angle_beta   90.00
_cell.angle_gamma   90.00
#
_symmetry.space_group_name_H-M   'P 1'
#
loop_
_entity.id
_entity.type
_entity.pdbx_description
1 polymer ?
#
loop_
_entity_poly.entity_id
_entity_poly.type
_entity_poly.pdbx_seq_one_letter_code
_entity_poly.pdbx_strand_id
1 'polypeptide(L)'
;MTKAATECGIPWSLEPGGCAAIPLPADESIASVARAQVRTLLPVLGLAVQDADDVAIMVSELATNVLQHATPRSGRSRAELWVYQRASVLGGDELVVKAFDSLRHWRRPPERVGGMHEHGRGLEIIELLTAGRWGHHPTRSRLSTPVVRGKATWFAVPATRTGHPRPLAPRTAGTSSMRDLQAMLVQRGLHRLAPRNELGVAMLSAPGELTVWCETATFRWCARSGETGKLPVTDITEVCEQLVRVYEGLSEGGDDRQ
;
A
#
# COMPACT_ATOMS: atom_id res chain seq x y z
N MET A 1 -28.56 -26.30 -3.60
CA MET A 1 -27.76 -25.68 -4.67
C MET A 1 -26.80 -24.70 -4.01
N THR A 2 -25.60 -25.15 -3.64
CA THR A 2 -24.59 -24.28 -3.01
C THR A 2 -23.22 -24.82 -3.35
N LYS A 3 -22.63 -24.30 -4.43
CA LYS A 3 -21.23 -24.55 -4.78
C LYS A 3 -20.72 -23.35 -5.59
N ALA A 4 -20.25 -22.33 -4.88
CA ALA A 4 -19.48 -21.22 -5.44
C ALA A 4 -18.70 -20.54 -4.29
N ALA A 5 -17.79 -21.28 -3.67
CA ALA A 5 -16.86 -20.75 -2.67
C ALA A 5 -15.54 -21.54 -2.69
N THR A 6 -14.98 -21.72 -3.88
CA THR A 6 -13.61 -22.24 -4.05
C THR A 6 -13.19 -21.84 -5.44
N GLU A 7 -12.52 -20.69 -5.56
CA GLU A 7 -11.61 -20.30 -6.65
C GLU A 7 -11.30 -18.80 -6.53
N CYS A 8 -10.44 -18.47 -5.57
CA CYS A 8 -9.51 -17.37 -5.74
C CYS A 8 -8.16 -17.93 -5.33
N GLY A 9 -7.45 -18.52 -6.30
CA GLY A 9 -6.03 -18.79 -6.16
C GLY A 9 -5.35 -17.44 -6.02
N ILE A 10 -5.04 -17.04 -4.78
CA ILE A 10 -4.29 -15.83 -4.49
C ILE A 10 -2.81 -16.20 -4.70
N PRO A 11 -2.10 -15.63 -5.69
CA PRO A 11 -0.70 -15.94 -5.86
C PRO A 11 0.09 -15.20 -4.77
N TRP A 12 0.30 -15.88 -3.64
CA TRP A 12 1.27 -15.42 -2.64
C TRP A 12 2.69 -15.62 -3.20
N SER A 13 3.48 -14.56 -3.19
CA SER A 13 4.88 -14.70 -2.80
C SER A 13 5.15 -13.64 -1.73
N LEU A 14 5.16 -14.08 -0.47
CA LEU A 14 5.58 -13.30 0.70
C LEU A 14 7.11 -13.24 0.80
N GLU A 15 7.79 -13.33 -0.34
CA GLU A 15 9.21 -13.02 -0.45
C GLU A 15 9.40 -11.53 -0.10
N PRO A 16 10.61 -11.09 0.31
CA PRO A 16 10.92 -9.67 0.44
C PRO A 16 10.53 -8.93 -0.83
N GLY A 17 9.64 -7.94 -0.69
CA GLY A 17 9.01 -7.29 -1.84
C GLY A 17 7.65 -7.85 -2.26
N GLY A 18 7.02 -8.70 -1.43
CA GLY A 18 5.64 -9.14 -1.59
C GLY A 18 4.63 -8.13 -1.05
N CYS A 19 3.35 -8.32 -1.39
CA CYS A 19 2.22 -7.57 -0.83
C CYS A 19 0.97 -8.45 -0.84
N ALA A 20 0.41 -8.74 0.33
CA ALA A 20 -0.90 -9.35 0.42
C ALA A 20 -1.95 -8.26 0.15
N ALA A 21 -2.78 -8.43 -0.88
CA ALA A 21 -3.90 -7.55 -1.17
C ALA A 21 -5.19 -8.36 -1.08
N ILE A 22 -6.14 -7.89 -0.28
CA ILE A 22 -7.35 -8.64 0.09
C ILE A 22 -8.58 -7.74 -0.16
N PRO A 23 -9.62 -8.22 -0.85
CA PRO A 23 -10.85 -7.44 -1.01
C PRO A 23 -11.57 -7.30 0.33
N LEU A 24 -12.09 -6.12 0.60
CA LEU A 24 -12.90 -5.83 1.78
C LEU A 24 -14.39 -5.73 1.41
N PRO A 25 -15.31 -6.25 2.25
CA PRO A 25 -16.74 -6.18 1.97
C PRO A 25 -17.25 -4.73 2.02
N ALA A 26 -18.44 -4.50 1.47
CA ALA A 26 -19.06 -3.19 1.34
C ALA A 26 -19.98 -2.81 2.51
N ASP A 27 -20.10 -3.68 3.50
CA ASP A 27 -21.08 -3.62 4.58
C ASP A 27 -20.39 -3.58 5.95
N GLU A 28 -21.19 -3.57 7.01
CA GLU A 28 -20.73 -3.44 8.40
C GLU A 28 -19.80 -4.59 8.85
N SER A 29 -19.72 -5.70 8.09
CA SER A 29 -18.78 -6.79 8.39
C SER A 29 -17.32 -6.44 8.10
N ILE A 30 -17.04 -5.32 7.41
CA ILE A 30 -15.71 -4.92 6.93
C ILE A 30 -14.62 -4.94 8.00
N ALA A 31 -14.88 -4.41 9.19
CA ALA A 31 -13.91 -4.36 10.27
C ALA A 31 -13.62 -5.77 10.82
N SER A 32 -14.66 -6.60 10.95
CA SER A 32 -14.52 -7.99 11.42
C SER A 32 -13.71 -8.83 10.43
N VAL A 33 -14.00 -8.70 9.13
CA VAL A 33 -13.25 -9.40 8.07
C VAL A 33 -11.81 -8.91 8.02
N ALA A 34 -11.56 -7.60 8.10
CA ALA A 34 -10.21 -7.05 8.08
C ALA A 34 -9.35 -7.57 9.25
N ARG A 35 -9.92 -7.62 10.47
CA ARG A 35 -9.25 -8.22 11.64
C ARG A 35 -8.93 -9.69 11.46
N ALA A 36 -9.87 -10.49 10.97
CA ALA A 36 -9.67 -11.92 10.75
C ALA A 36 -8.54 -12.16 9.74
N GLN A 37 -8.51 -11.38 8.67
CA GLN A 37 -7.48 -11.45 7.64
C GLN A 37 -6.10 -11.07 8.18
N VAL A 38 -5.96 -9.94 8.89
CA VAL A 38 -4.65 -9.54 9.43
C VAL A 38 -4.13 -10.56 10.44
N ARG A 39 -4.98 -11.07 11.34
CA ARG A 39 -4.59 -12.11 12.32
C ARG A 39 -4.12 -13.42 11.66
N THR A 40 -4.68 -13.75 10.50
CA THR A 40 -4.25 -14.92 9.72
C THR A 40 -2.92 -14.66 9.01
N LEU A 41 -2.65 -13.43 8.58
CA LEU A 41 -1.42 -13.06 7.87
C LEU A 41 -0.20 -12.90 8.78
N LEU A 42 -0.35 -12.35 9.98
CA LEU A 42 0.80 -12.03 10.85
C LEU A 42 1.74 -13.23 11.10
N PRO A 43 1.24 -14.44 11.43
CA PRO A 43 2.10 -15.60 11.61
C PRO A 43 2.80 -16.04 10.32
N VAL A 44 2.11 -15.94 9.17
CA VAL A 44 2.66 -16.33 7.86
C VAL A 44 3.80 -15.40 7.45
N LEU A 45 3.76 -14.13 7.86
CA LEU A 45 4.84 -13.16 7.65
C LEU A 45 6.05 -13.39 8.58
N GLY A 46 5.99 -14.39 9.48
CA GLY A 46 7.04 -14.67 10.45
C GLY A 46 7.25 -13.56 11.47
N LEU A 47 6.22 -12.74 11.69
CA LEU A 47 6.29 -11.57 12.56
C LEU A 47 5.69 -11.89 13.93
N ALA A 48 6.52 -11.81 14.98
CA ALA A 48 6.06 -11.53 16.33
C ALA A 48 5.64 -10.07 16.35
N VAL A 49 4.36 -9.82 16.13
CA VAL A 49 3.79 -8.57 16.59
C VAL A 49 3.42 -8.80 18.03
N GLN A 50 4.25 -8.31 18.96
CA GLN A 50 3.93 -8.35 20.40
C GLN A 50 2.58 -7.67 20.69
N ASP A 51 2.13 -6.82 19.77
CA ASP A 51 0.88 -6.05 19.81
C ASP A 51 -0.10 -6.48 18.70
N ALA A 52 -0.21 -7.78 18.40
CA ALA A 52 -1.11 -8.28 17.35
C ALA A 52 -2.58 -7.82 17.53
N ASP A 53 -3.01 -7.64 18.78
CA ASP A 53 -4.32 -7.09 19.10
C ASP A 53 -4.42 -5.59 18.79
N ASP A 54 -3.38 -4.80 19.07
CA ASP A 54 -3.33 -3.39 18.70
C ASP A 54 -3.37 -3.22 17.18
N VAL A 55 -2.65 -4.06 16.44
CA VAL A 55 -2.73 -4.10 14.97
C VAL A 55 -4.15 -4.43 14.51
N ALA A 56 -4.81 -5.41 15.13
CA ALA A 56 -6.18 -5.75 14.80
C ALA A 56 -7.16 -4.57 15.09
N ILE A 57 -6.95 -3.83 16.19
CA ILE A 57 -7.72 -2.63 16.49
C ILE A 57 -7.50 -1.59 15.39
N MET A 58 -6.25 -1.22 15.08
CA MET A 58 -5.94 -0.23 14.05
C MET A 58 -6.45 -0.62 12.66
N VAL A 59 -6.40 -1.91 12.30
CA VAL A 59 -6.99 -2.43 11.06
C VAL A 59 -8.51 -2.26 11.04
N SER A 60 -9.17 -2.43 12.19
CA SER A 60 -10.61 -2.19 12.32
C SER A 60 -10.96 -0.73 12.08
N GLU A 61 -10.17 0.18 12.66
CA GLU A 61 -10.35 1.62 12.50
C GLU A 61 -10.12 2.05 11.04
N LEU A 62 -9.06 1.55 10.39
CA LEU A 62 -8.83 1.78 8.95
C LEU A 62 -9.99 1.27 8.08
N ALA A 63 -10.46 0.05 8.33
CA ALA A 63 -11.57 -0.54 7.58
C ALA A 63 -12.88 0.21 7.78
N THR A 64 -13.17 0.61 9.03
CA THR A 64 -14.34 1.42 9.37
C THR A 64 -14.29 2.78 8.69
N ASN A 65 -13.12 3.42 8.66
CA ASN A 65 -12.93 4.68 7.94
C ASN A 65 -13.25 4.53 6.44
N VAL A 66 -12.85 3.42 5.81
CA VAL A 66 -13.21 3.16 4.41
C VAL A 66 -14.72 3.03 4.23
N LEU A 67 -15.42 2.29 5.09
CA LEU A 67 -16.88 2.15 5.00
C LEU A 67 -17.61 3.49 5.18
N GLN A 68 -17.19 4.27 6.18
CA GLN A 68 -17.83 5.54 6.54
C GLN A 68 -17.58 6.64 5.49
N HIS A 69 -16.38 6.68 4.92
CA HIS A 69 -16.00 7.78 4.04
C HIS A 69 -16.05 7.44 2.57
N ALA A 70 -15.89 6.17 2.18
CA ALA A 70 -15.59 5.81 0.80
C ALA A 70 -16.60 4.93 0.08
N THR A 71 -17.50 4.25 0.79
CA THR A 71 -18.52 3.41 0.14
C THR A 71 -19.58 4.27 -0.54
N PRO A 72 -19.73 4.20 -1.88
CA PRO A 72 -20.84 4.85 -2.56
C PRO A 72 -22.16 4.21 -2.10
N ARG A 73 -23.21 5.01 -1.89
CA ARG A 73 -24.56 4.54 -1.48
C ARG A 73 -25.21 3.49 -2.42
N SER A 74 -24.57 3.11 -3.53
CA SER A 74 -25.18 2.33 -4.61
C SER A 74 -24.23 1.38 -5.37
N GLY A 75 -23.10 0.94 -4.81
CA GLY A 75 -22.12 0.14 -5.58
C GLY A 75 -21.39 -0.97 -4.81
N ARG A 76 -20.84 -1.94 -5.56
CA ARG A 76 -19.88 -2.93 -5.02
C ARG A 76 -18.67 -2.20 -4.47
N SER A 77 -18.29 -2.49 -3.23
CA SER A 77 -17.06 -1.95 -2.64
C SER A 77 -15.85 -2.39 -3.45
N ARG A 78 -14.96 -1.42 -3.70
CA ARG A 78 -13.62 -1.64 -4.26
C ARG A 78 -12.56 -1.44 -3.18
N ALA A 79 -12.95 -1.57 -1.92
CA ALA A 79 -12.06 -1.46 -0.79
C ALA A 79 -11.09 -2.64 -0.78
N GLU A 80 -9.84 -2.36 -0.46
CA GLU A 80 -8.79 -3.38 -0.40
C GLU A 80 -7.96 -3.16 0.87
N LEU A 81 -7.60 -4.26 1.54
CA LEU A 81 -6.62 -4.27 2.62
C LEU A 81 -5.30 -4.77 2.07
N TRP A 82 -4.24 -3.99 2.26
CA TRP A 82 -2.89 -4.35 1.84
C TRP A 82 -1.99 -4.52 3.06
N VAL A 83 -1.19 -5.57 3.07
CA VAL A 83 -0.25 -5.88 4.15
C VAL A 83 1.08 -6.29 3.54
N TYR A 84 2.16 -5.63 3.93
CA TYR A 84 3.52 -5.93 3.47
C TYR A 84 4.57 -5.47 4.49
N GLN A 85 5.82 -5.86 4.26
CA GLN A 85 6.97 -5.45 5.06
C GLN A 85 7.80 -4.41 4.32
N ARG A 86 8.41 -3.48 5.06
CA ARG A 86 9.45 -2.58 4.57
C ARG A 86 10.59 -2.46 5.59
N ALA A 87 11.77 -2.03 5.16
CA ALA A 87 12.82 -1.63 6.09
C ALA A 87 12.47 -0.30 6.77
N SER A 88 12.72 -0.21 8.07
CA SER A 88 12.61 1.04 8.82
C SER A 88 13.85 1.92 8.60
N VAL A 89 13.64 3.24 8.55
CA VAL A 89 14.74 4.23 8.54
C VAL A 89 15.52 4.18 9.85
N LEU A 90 14.88 3.78 10.96
CA LEU A 90 15.49 3.66 12.28
C LEU A 90 16.17 2.28 12.51
N GLY A 91 16.15 1.41 11.51
CA GLY A 91 16.64 0.03 11.59
C GLY A 91 15.55 -0.98 11.95
N GLY A 92 15.69 -2.21 11.44
CA GLY A 92 14.68 -3.27 11.58
C GLY A 92 13.61 -3.23 10.48
N ASP A 93 12.64 -4.15 10.56
CA ASP A 93 11.50 -4.22 9.64
C ASP A 93 10.28 -3.54 10.25
N GLU A 94 9.43 -2.98 9.40
CA GLU A 94 8.10 -2.50 9.74
C GLU A 94 7.03 -3.30 8.99
N LEU A 95 5.94 -3.61 9.68
CA LEU A 95 4.70 -4.03 9.06
C LEU A 95 3.96 -2.80 8.60
N VAL A 96 3.64 -2.73 7.31
CA VAL A 96 2.79 -1.69 6.74
C VAL A 96 1.42 -2.29 6.45
N VAL A 97 0.38 -1.61 6.94
CA VAL A 97 -1.00 -1.92 6.60
C VAL A 97 -1.60 -0.71 5.89
N LYS A 98 -2.22 -0.95 4.73
CA LYS A 98 -2.96 0.07 3.99
C LYS A 98 -4.39 -0.37 3.76
N ALA A 99 -5.33 0.56 3.87
CA ALA A 99 -6.69 0.40 3.39
C ALA A 99 -6.88 1.33 2.18
N PHE A 100 -7.17 0.74 1.04
CA PHE A 100 -7.47 1.46 -0.20
C PHE A 100 -8.97 1.67 -0.36
N ASP A 101 -9.31 2.84 -0.89
CA ASP A 101 -10.65 3.14 -1.38
C ASP A 101 -10.61 4.00 -2.64
N SER A 102 -11.69 3.97 -3.42
CA SER A 102 -11.75 4.67 -4.72
C SER A 102 -12.06 6.16 -4.63
N LEU A 103 -12.22 6.74 -3.43
CA LEU A 103 -12.37 8.19 -3.30
C LEU A 103 -11.01 8.86 -3.30
N ARG A 104 -10.83 9.80 -4.22
CA ARG A 104 -9.59 10.58 -4.35
C ARG A 104 -9.41 11.60 -3.24
N HIS A 105 -10.51 12.24 -2.83
CA HIS A 105 -10.48 13.34 -1.89
C HIS A 105 -11.14 12.94 -0.58
N TRP A 106 -10.62 13.49 0.52
CA TRP A 106 -11.28 13.36 1.81
C TRP A 106 -12.63 14.08 1.75
N ARG A 107 -13.73 13.32 1.78
CA ARG A 107 -15.03 13.91 2.05
C ARG A 107 -15.03 14.31 3.52
N ARG A 108 -15.14 15.61 3.81
CA ARG A 108 -15.54 16.02 5.17
C ARG A 108 -16.84 15.26 5.50
N PRO A 109 -16.95 14.65 6.68
CA PRO A 109 -18.23 14.12 7.11
C PRO A 109 -19.25 15.25 7.02
N PRO A 110 -20.49 15.01 6.52
CA PRO A 110 -21.54 15.99 6.72
C PRO A 110 -21.69 16.24 8.22
N GLU A 111 -21.71 17.51 8.64
CA GLU A 111 -22.00 17.88 10.03
C GLU A 111 -23.31 17.23 10.44
N ARG A 112 -23.26 16.24 11.33
CA ARG A 112 -24.48 15.71 11.95
C ARG A 112 -24.67 16.44 13.26
N VAL A 113 -25.73 17.25 13.31
CA VAL A 113 -26.21 17.85 14.55
C VAL A 113 -26.71 16.73 15.45
N GLY A 114 -26.06 16.54 16.61
CA GLY A 114 -26.53 15.67 17.69
C GLY A 114 -26.17 14.20 17.55
N GLY A 115 -25.06 13.80 18.17
CA GLY A 115 -24.66 12.41 18.36
C GLY A 115 -23.19 12.34 18.77
N MET A 116 -22.88 11.56 19.81
CA MET A 116 -21.57 11.41 20.44
C MET A 116 -20.40 11.36 19.44
N HIS A 117 -19.31 12.06 19.77
CA HIS A 117 -18.05 12.14 19.02
C HIS A 117 -17.28 10.81 18.96
N GLU A 118 -17.80 9.81 18.25
CA GLU A 118 -17.08 8.56 18.00
C GLU A 118 -16.34 8.57 16.65
N HIS A 119 -16.83 9.35 15.68
CA HIS A 119 -16.34 9.42 14.28
C HIS A 119 -15.00 10.18 14.07
N GLY A 120 -14.16 10.25 15.10
CA GLY A 120 -12.83 10.86 15.05
C GLY A 120 -11.76 10.13 15.87
N ARG A 121 -12.17 9.21 16.77
CA ARG A 121 -11.25 8.48 17.65
C ARG A 121 -10.39 7.46 16.92
N GLY A 122 -10.86 6.91 15.80
CA GLY A 122 -10.14 5.87 15.08
C GLY A 122 -8.75 6.30 14.62
N LEU A 123 -8.61 7.54 14.13
CA LEU A 123 -7.30 8.10 13.76
C LEU A 123 -6.47 8.48 14.99
N GLU A 124 -7.10 8.91 16.10
CA GLU A 124 -6.39 9.17 17.36
C GLU A 124 -5.78 7.90 17.96
N ILE A 125 -6.49 6.77 17.88
CA ILE A 125 -5.99 5.45 18.28
C ILE A 125 -4.78 5.06 17.42
N ILE A 126 -4.90 5.22 16.09
CA ILE A 126 -3.80 4.94 15.17
C ILE A 126 -2.60 5.85 15.45
N GLU A 127 -2.80 7.15 15.65
CA GLU A 127 -1.73 8.10 16.01
C GLU A 127 -0.99 7.64 17.27
N LEU A 128 -1.74 7.34 18.34
CA LEU A 128 -1.19 6.92 19.63
C LEU A 128 -0.35 5.63 19.51
N LEU A 129 -0.88 4.62 18.82
CA LEU A 129 -0.26 3.30 18.72
C LEU A 129 0.89 3.26 17.70
N THR A 130 0.91 4.17 16.73
CA THR A 130 1.93 4.19 15.67
C THR A 130 3.05 5.18 15.92
N ALA A 131 2.94 6.01 16.97
CA ALA A 131 3.87 7.10 17.26
C ALA A 131 4.15 7.96 16.01
N GLY A 132 3.08 8.35 15.31
CA GLY A 132 3.14 9.17 14.09
C GLY A 132 3.47 8.42 12.79
N ARG A 133 3.63 7.09 12.80
CA ARG A 133 3.88 6.28 11.58
C ARG A 133 2.57 5.92 10.86
N TRP A 134 1.79 6.92 10.48
CA TRP A 134 0.56 6.73 9.71
C TRP A 134 0.33 7.90 8.77
N GLY A 135 -0.63 7.76 7.87
CA GLY A 135 -1.06 8.85 7.01
C GLY A 135 -1.97 8.39 5.90
N HIS A 136 -2.04 9.19 4.84
CA HIS A 136 -2.76 8.83 3.63
C HIS A 136 -2.05 9.41 2.40
N HIS A 137 -2.29 8.81 1.24
CA HIS A 137 -1.76 9.31 -0.02
C HIS A 137 -2.62 8.85 -1.23
N PRO A 138 -2.63 9.60 -2.35
CA PRO A 138 -3.25 9.14 -3.57
C PRO A 138 -2.53 7.88 -4.10
N THR A 139 -3.29 6.97 -4.70
CA THR A 139 -2.77 5.69 -5.20
C THR A 139 -3.74 5.05 -6.22
N ARG A 140 -3.49 3.78 -6.55
CA ARG A 140 -4.33 2.95 -7.41
C ARG A 140 -4.58 1.58 -6.79
N SER A 141 -5.76 1.02 -7.06
CA SER A 141 -6.17 -0.33 -6.68
C SER A 141 -5.15 -1.38 -7.12
N ARG A 142 -5.01 -2.44 -6.33
CA ARG A 142 -4.23 -3.64 -6.70
C ARG A 142 -5.10 -4.75 -7.25
N LEU A 143 -6.38 -4.82 -6.86
CA LEU A 143 -7.27 -5.93 -7.19
C LEU A 143 -8.31 -5.60 -8.26
N SER A 144 -8.58 -4.32 -8.51
CA SER A 144 -9.59 -3.91 -9.49
C SER A 144 -9.11 -4.04 -10.95
N THR A 145 -9.96 -4.59 -11.80
CA THR A 145 -9.79 -4.62 -13.26
C THR A 145 -11.02 -4.00 -13.94
N PRO A 146 -10.88 -2.87 -14.68
CA PRO A 146 -9.66 -2.08 -14.87
C PRO A 146 -9.18 -1.43 -13.55
N VAL A 147 -7.89 -1.07 -13.52
CA VAL A 147 -7.26 -0.41 -12.36
C VAL A 147 -7.96 0.92 -12.06
N VAL A 148 -8.27 1.14 -10.79
CA VAL A 148 -9.02 2.30 -10.29
C VAL A 148 -8.09 3.18 -9.47
N ARG A 149 -8.10 4.48 -9.76
CA ARG A 149 -7.38 5.47 -8.97
C ARG A 149 -8.19 5.81 -7.70
N GLY A 150 -7.52 6.15 -6.61
CA GLY A 150 -8.14 6.39 -5.30
C GLY A 150 -7.11 6.86 -4.27
N LYS A 151 -7.31 6.52 -3.01
CA LYS A 151 -6.37 6.81 -1.92
C LYS A 151 -6.09 5.57 -1.08
N ALA A 152 -4.96 5.56 -0.39
CA ALA A 152 -4.67 4.62 0.67
C ALA A 152 -4.48 5.37 1.99
N THR A 153 -5.19 4.95 3.02
CA THR A 153 -4.89 5.33 4.42
C THR A 153 -4.07 4.20 5.03
N TRP A 154 -3.00 4.52 5.74
CA TRP A 154 -2.02 3.53 6.14
C TRP A 154 -1.46 3.80 7.52
N PHE A 155 -0.94 2.75 8.14
CA PHE A 155 -0.06 2.83 9.29
C PHE A 155 1.10 1.85 9.18
N ALA A 156 2.15 2.07 9.97
CA ALA A 156 3.28 1.18 10.09
C ALA A 156 3.68 0.96 11.56
N VAL A 157 3.97 -0.29 11.91
CA VAL A 157 4.45 -0.67 13.24
C VAL A 157 5.76 -1.46 13.14
N PRO A 158 6.67 -1.33 14.11
CA PRO A 158 7.86 -2.17 14.18
C PRO A 158 7.46 -3.65 14.18
N ALA A 159 8.18 -4.44 13.38
CA ALA A 159 7.92 -5.87 13.25
C ALA A 159 9.12 -6.64 13.79
N THR A 160 8.95 -7.31 14.93
CA THR A 160 9.98 -8.24 15.43
C THR A 160 9.78 -9.60 14.76
N ARG A 161 10.83 -10.20 14.17
CA ARG A 161 10.69 -11.53 13.56
C ARG A 161 10.67 -12.60 14.65
N THR A 162 9.69 -13.49 14.62
CA THR A 162 9.78 -14.75 15.37
C THR A 162 10.73 -15.70 14.63
N GLY A 163 11.97 -15.78 15.08
CA GLY A 163 12.92 -16.81 14.63
C GLY A 163 14.09 -16.31 13.78
N HIS A 164 14.97 -17.24 13.41
CA HIS A 164 16.17 -16.95 12.64
C HIS A 164 15.81 -16.31 11.30
N PRO A 165 16.45 -15.20 10.90
CA PRO A 165 16.23 -14.60 9.59
C PRO A 165 16.49 -15.67 8.54
N ARG A 166 15.46 -16.06 7.78
CA ARG A 166 15.68 -16.85 6.57
C ARG A 166 16.65 -16.02 5.72
N PRO A 167 17.84 -16.55 5.35
CA PRO A 167 18.74 -15.82 4.47
C PRO A 167 17.99 -15.57 3.18
N LEU A 168 17.61 -14.32 2.97
CA LEU A 168 16.96 -13.89 1.75
C LEU A 168 17.99 -14.07 0.65
N ALA A 169 17.60 -14.69 -0.45
CA ALA A 169 18.46 -14.68 -1.63
C ALA A 169 18.75 -13.20 -1.95
N PRO A 170 20.03 -12.79 -2.08
CA PRO A 170 20.34 -11.41 -2.39
C PRO A 170 19.61 -11.00 -3.67
N ARG A 171 18.63 -10.09 -3.57
CA ARG A 171 18.09 -9.43 -4.76
C ARG A 171 19.24 -8.60 -5.32
N THR A 172 19.87 -9.09 -6.37
CA THR A 172 20.95 -8.35 -7.02
C THR A 172 20.37 -7.16 -7.78
N ALA A 173 21.07 -6.04 -7.67
CA ALA A 173 20.77 -4.85 -8.46
C ALA A 173 20.91 -5.16 -9.95
N GLY A 174 20.10 -4.47 -10.77
CA GLY A 174 20.23 -4.52 -12.21
C GLY A 174 18.91 -4.78 -12.92
N THR A 175 19.02 -5.29 -14.15
CA THR A 175 17.92 -5.40 -15.11
C THR A 175 16.74 -6.25 -14.60
N SER A 176 16.99 -7.31 -13.83
CA SER A 176 15.93 -8.18 -13.28
C SER A 176 15.06 -7.44 -12.27
N SER A 177 15.68 -6.79 -11.27
CA SER A 177 14.95 -5.96 -10.30
C SER A 177 14.17 -4.83 -10.99
N MET A 178 14.73 -4.23 -12.04
CA MET A 178 14.03 -3.20 -12.81
C MET A 178 12.80 -3.76 -13.56
N ARG A 179 12.91 -4.95 -14.16
CA ARG A 179 11.77 -5.63 -14.81
C ARG A 179 10.67 -5.98 -13.82
N ASP A 180 11.03 -6.48 -12.64
CA ASP A 180 10.06 -6.77 -11.58
C ASP A 180 9.30 -5.50 -11.18
N LEU A 181 10.03 -4.40 -10.96
CA LEU A 181 9.43 -3.11 -10.60
C LEU A 181 8.52 -2.61 -11.73
N GLN A 182 8.97 -2.70 -12.98
CA GLN A 182 8.16 -2.34 -14.15
C GLN A 182 6.87 -3.15 -14.21
N ALA A 183 6.93 -4.47 -13.99
CA ALA A 183 5.75 -5.33 -14.00
C ALA A 183 4.75 -4.92 -12.91
N MET A 184 5.24 -4.63 -11.69
CA MET A 184 4.40 -4.13 -10.59
C MET A 184 3.75 -2.78 -10.95
N LEU A 185 4.49 -1.84 -11.55
CA LEU A 185 3.97 -0.53 -11.95
C LEU A 185 2.93 -0.66 -13.08
N VAL A 186 3.14 -1.56 -14.04
CA VAL A 186 2.19 -1.87 -15.11
C VAL A 186 0.91 -2.48 -14.55
N GLN A 187 1.00 -3.37 -13.56
CA GLN A 187 -0.19 -3.90 -12.85
C GLN A 187 -0.95 -2.80 -12.10
N ARG A 188 -0.27 -1.71 -11.73
CA ARG A 188 -0.88 -0.50 -11.18
C ARG A 188 -1.30 0.50 -12.26
N GLY A 189 -1.23 0.15 -13.54
CA GLY A 189 -1.66 0.99 -14.65
C GLY A 189 -0.70 2.14 -15.02
N LEU A 190 0.56 2.10 -14.55
CA LEU A 190 1.59 3.10 -14.90
C LEU A 190 2.34 2.67 -16.16
N HIS A 191 1.63 2.57 -17.28
CA HIS A 191 2.18 2.08 -18.56
C HIS A 191 3.14 3.07 -19.25
N ARG A 192 3.17 4.33 -18.83
CA ARG A 192 4.03 5.37 -19.43
C ARG A 192 5.49 5.31 -18.97
N LEU A 193 5.78 4.57 -17.90
CA LEU A 193 7.15 4.31 -17.45
C LEU A 193 7.78 3.22 -18.31
N ALA A 194 8.53 3.64 -19.33
CA ALA A 194 9.18 2.74 -20.27
C ALA A 194 10.61 2.41 -19.81
N PRO A 195 11.07 1.15 -19.98
CA PRO A 195 12.43 0.76 -19.67
C PRO A 195 13.39 1.41 -20.66
N ARG A 196 14.49 1.94 -20.14
CA ARG A 196 15.63 2.43 -20.92
C ARG A 196 16.93 1.89 -20.32
N ASN A 197 17.97 1.88 -21.12
CA ASN A 197 19.32 1.57 -20.68
C ASN A 197 20.23 2.66 -21.24
N GLU A 198 20.87 3.40 -20.34
CA GLU A 198 21.84 4.43 -20.71
C GLU A 198 23.12 4.16 -19.92
N LEU A 199 24.25 4.11 -20.62
CA LEU A 199 25.58 3.90 -20.02
C LEU A 199 25.68 2.65 -19.12
N GLY A 200 24.88 1.61 -19.40
CA GLY A 200 24.85 0.37 -18.64
C GLY A 200 23.96 0.40 -17.39
N VAL A 201 23.25 1.50 -17.12
CA VAL A 201 22.32 1.63 -16.00
C VAL A 201 20.89 1.35 -16.47
N ALA A 202 20.25 0.35 -15.88
CA ALA A 202 18.84 0.08 -16.10
C ALA A 202 17.99 1.19 -15.46
N MET A 203 17.11 1.81 -16.25
CA MET A 203 16.21 2.86 -15.80
C MET A 203 14.78 2.67 -16.32
N LEU A 204 13.80 3.24 -15.61
CA LEU A 204 12.44 3.46 -16.11
C LEU A 204 12.23 4.96 -16.25
N SER A 205 11.67 5.40 -17.37
CA SER A 205 11.44 6.83 -17.60
C SER A 205 10.10 7.08 -18.26
N ALA A 206 9.34 8.00 -17.67
CA ALA A 206 8.24 8.71 -18.27
C ALA A 206 8.78 10.11 -18.61
N PRO A 207 9.00 10.42 -19.92
CA PRO A 207 9.68 11.65 -20.32
C PRO A 207 9.06 12.90 -19.71
N GLY A 208 9.89 13.70 -19.03
CA GLY A 208 9.47 14.95 -18.40
C GLY A 208 8.63 14.79 -17.13
N GLU A 209 8.42 13.58 -16.61
CA GLU A 209 7.57 13.33 -15.44
C GLU A 209 8.31 12.63 -14.30
N LEU A 210 8.87 11.45 -14.56
CA LEU A 210 9.46 10.60 -13.53
C LEU A 210 10.51 9.70 -14.15
N THR A 211 11.71 9.69 -13.56
CA THR A 211 12.78 8.76 -13.93
C THR A 211 13.21 7.98 -12.69
N VAL A 212 13.43 6.67 -12.87
CA VAL A 212 13.82 5.71 -11.83
C VAL A 212 15.08 4.99 -12.31
N TRP A 213 16.09 4.90 -11.47
CA TRP A 213 17.35 4.20 -11.71
C TRP A 213 17.47 3.03 -10.73
N CYS A 214 18.19 1.98 -11.13
CA CYS A 214 18.59 0.89 -10.24
C CYS A 214 20.12 0.78 -10.24
N GLU A 215 20.73 1.17 -9.12
CA GLU A 215 22.18 1.19 -8.91
C GLU A 215 22.50 0.52 -7.58
N THR A 216 23.49 -0.36 -7.53
CA THR A 216 24.09 -0.85 -6.26
C THR A 216 23.05 -1.27 -5.20
N ALA A 217 22.12 -2.12 -5.63
CA ALA A 217 21.01 -2.68 -4.85
C ALA A 217 20.03 -1.65 -4.29
N THR A 218 19.95 -0.48 -4.94
CA THR A 218 19.08 0.64 -4.55
C THR A 218 18.30 1.14 -5.76
N PHE A 219 16.99 1.31 -5.60
CA PHE A 219 16.19 2.11 -6.50
C PHE A 219 16.29 3.58 -6.11
N ARG A 220 16.52 4.44 -7.09
CA ARG A 220 16.51 5.90 -6.92
C ARG A 220 15.52 6.49 -7.91
N TRP A 221 14.86 7.58 -7.55
CA TRP A 221 13.98 8.27 -8.49
C TRP A 221 14.01 9.79 -8.33
N CYS A 222 13.61 10.46 -9.39
CA CYS A 222 13.44 11.90 -9.46
C CYS A 222 12.19 12.22 -10.28
N ALA A 223 11.31 13.01 -9.70
CA ALA A 223 10.09 13.48 -10.34
C ALA A 223 10.24 14.92 -10.82
N ARG A 224 9.40 15.32 -11.78
CA ARG A 224 9.30 16.70 -12.28
C ARG A 224 9.01 17.71 -11.16
N SER A 225 8.30 17.29 -10.11
CA SER A 225 8.04 18.13 -8.94
C SER A 225 9.30 18.49 -8.13
N GLY A 226 10.46 17.89 -8.46
CA GLY A 226 11.68 17.97 -7.66
C GLY A 226 11.73 16.94 -6.53
N GLU A 227 10.67 16.17 -6.33
CA GLU A 227 10.64 15.10 -5.34
C GLU A 227 11.59 13.96 -5.76
N THR A 228 12.48 13.58 -4.84
CA THR A 228 13.44 12.50 -5.05
C THR A 228 13.34 11.48 -3.91
N GLY A 229 13.78 10.26 -4.19
CA GLY A 229 13.85 9.24 -3.15
C GLY A 229 14.81 8.12 -3.51
N LYS A 230 15.16 7.34 -2.49
CA LYS A 230 15.99 6.15 -2.61
C LYS A 230 15.55 5.09 -1.62
N LEU A 231 15.46 3.84 -2.07
CA LEU A 231 15.09 2.70 -1.24
C LEU A 231 15.81 1.43 -1.76
N PRO A 232 16.13 0.48 -0.88
CA PRO A 232 16.79 -0.75 -1.29
C PRO A 232 15.89 -1.60 -2.21
N VAL A 233 16.50 -2.40 -3.09
CA VAL A 233 15.77 -3.30 -4.01
C VAL A 233 15.00 -4.41 -3.29
N THR A 234 15.29 -4.64 -2.01
CA THR A 234 14.55 -5.53 -1.12
C THR A 234 13.17 -4.98 -0.77
N ASP A 235 13.00 -3.65 -0.83
CA ASP A 235 11.76 -2.95 -0.49
C ASP A 235 10.96 -2.58 -1.75
N ILE A 236 11.03 -3.43 -2.78
CA ILE A 236 10.43 -3.17 -4.09
C ILE A 236 8.91 -2.90 -4.02
N THR A 237 8.19 -3.44 -3.03
CA THR A 237 6.79 -3.06 -2.76
C THR A 237 6.67 -1.61 -2.34
N GLU A 238 7.46 -1.18 -1.36
CA GLU A 238 7.43 0.22 -0.88
C GLU A 238 7.88 1.17 -2.00
N VAL A 239 8.91 0.80 -2.78
CA VAL A 239 9.33 1.55 -3.98
C VAL A 239 8.15 1.71 -4.94
N CYS A 240 7.45 0.62 -5.27
CA CYS A 240 6.28 0.67 -6.14
C CYS A 240 5.19 1.60 -5.58
N GLU A 241 4.87 1.51 -4.28
CA GLU A 241 3.88 2.40 -3.66
C GLU A 241 4.29 3.88 -3.69
N GLN A 242 5.57 4.20 -3.43
CA GLN A 242 6.08 5.56 -3.48
C GLN A 242 6.03 6.13 -4.90
N LEU A 243 6.42 5.33 -5.91
CA LEU A 243 6.36 5.76 -7.31
C LEU A 243 4.91 5.97 -7.78
N VAL A 244 3.97 5.10 -7.38
CA VAL A 244 2.54 5.29 -7.66
C VAL A 244 2.04 6.58 -7.00
N ARG A 245 2.38 6.83 -5.72
CA ARG A 245 2.02 8.08 -5.02
C ARG A 245 2.50 9.31 -5.77
N VAL A 246 3.79 9.34 -6.10
CA VAL A 246 4.43 10.46 -6.80
C VAL A 246 3.77 10.68 -8.17
N TYR A 247 3.56 9.62 -8.93
CA TYR A 247 2.93 9.70 -10.25
C TYR A 247 1.48 10.20 -10.19
N GLU A 248 0.72 9.78 -9.17
CA GLU A 248 -0.64 10.28 -8.95
C GLU A 248 -0.64 11.77 -8.58
N GLY A 249 0.29 12.23 -7.73
CA GLY A 249 0.42 13.65 -7.39
C GLY A 249 0.81 14.53 -8.58
N LEU A 250 1.63 14.03 -9.51
CA LEU A 250 1.94 14.73 -10.77
C LEU A 250 0.73 14.92 -11.68
N SER A 251 -0.24 13.99 -11.61
CA SER A 251 -1.47 14.03 -12.41
C SER A 251 -2.51 14.99 -11.83
N GLU A 252 -2.54 15.19 -10.50
CA GLU A 252 -3.47 16.11 -9.84
C GLU A 252 -3.10 17.58 -10.08
N GLY A 253 -1.81 17.94 -10.09
CA GLY A 253 -1.35 19.30 -10.38
C GLY A 253 -1.53 19.76 -11.85
N GLY A 254 -2.05 18.90 -12.72
CA GLY A 254 -2.40 19.22 -14.11
C GLY A 254 -3.86 19.66 -14.29
N ASP A 255 -4.75 19.33 -13.35
CA ASP A 255 -6.19 19.62 -13.42
C ASP A 255 -6.57 21.02 -12.88
N ASP A 256 -5.69 21.68 -12.11
CA ASP A 256 -5.90 23.04 -11.60
C ASP A 256 -5.62 24.16 -12.65
N ARG A 257 -5.54 23.81 -13.94
CA ARG A 257 -5.37 24.76 -15.06
C ARG A 257 -6.42 24.59 -16.16
N GLN A 258 -7.68 24.38 -15.80
CA GLN A 258 -8.83 24.56 -16.70
C GLN A 258 -9.91 25.42 -16.06
#